data_AF-A0A5C7LBI9-F1
#
_entry.id   AF-A0A5C7LBI9-F1
#
_cell.length_a   1.000
_cell.length_b   1.000
_cell.length_c   1.000
_cell.angle_alpha   90.00
_cell.angle_beta   90.00
_cell.angle_gamma   90.00
#
_symmetry.space_group_name_H-M   'P 1'
#
loop_
_entity.id
_entity.type
_entity.pdbx_description
1 polymer ?
#
loop_
_entity_poly.entity_id
_entity_poly.type
_entity_poly.pdbx_seq_one_letter_code
_entity_poly.pdbx_strand_id
1 'polypeptide(L)'
;MGHNATEENRKSKSKILIYAILLFQLAVIGSLIRGIQLSKKSQERVMALRVAKDKLLAENAVLKDKVEFVKSDYYVEKVAREELQKAKPGEKVVILPESQQIREERQELHRVEEKRLHNWEKWWRLLVE
;
A
#
# COMPACT_ATOMS: atom_id res chain seq x y z
N MET A 1 -83.99 -6.76 27.46
CA MET A 1 -83.09 -7.79 26.88
C MET A 1 -82.06 -7.19 25.89
N GLY A 2 -81.46 -6.01 26.16
CA GLY A 2 -80.67 -5.27 25.15
C GLY A 2 -79.27 -4.78 25.55
N HIS A 3 -78.84 -4.92 26.82
CA HIS A 3 -77.56 -4.33 27.27
C HIS A 3 -76.32 -5.20 27.02
N ASN A 4 -76.48 -6.50 26.72
CA ASN A 4 -75.33 -7.40 26.52
C ASN A 4 -74.64 -7.24 25.15
N ALA A 5 -75.36 -6.81 24.11
CA ALA A 5 -74.81 -6.72 22.75
C ALA A 5 -73.77 -5.58 22.58
N THR A 6 -73.89 -4.51 23.36
CA THR A 6 -72.98 -3.34 23.27
C THR A 6 -71.63 -3.59 23.93
N GLU A 7 -71.61 -4.35 25.03
CA GLU A 7 -70.39 -4.71 25.77
C GLU A 7 -69.52 -5.70 24.97
N GLU A 8 -70.14 -6.69 24.32
CA GLU A 8 -69.43 -7.68 23.49
C GLU A 8 -68.76 -7.05 22.25
N ASN A 9 -69.48 -6.14 21.59
CA ASN A 9 -68.96 -5.39 20.43
C ASN A 9 -67.76 -4.50 20.82
N ARG A 10 -67.81 -3.84 21.99
CA ARG A 10 -66.71 -3.01 22.50
C ARG A 10 -65.45 -3.84 22.78
N LYS A 11 -65.60 -5.02 23.40
CA LYS A 11 -64.48 -5.95 23.66
C LYS A 11 -63.89 -6.56 22.38
N SER A 12 -64.71 -6.80 21.35
CA SER A 12 -64.23 -7.28 20.05
C SER A 12 -63.43 -6.21 19.30
N LYS A 13 -63.93 -4.97 19.26
CA LYS A 13 -63.23 -3.82 18.66
C LYS A 13 -61.89 -3.52 19.33
N SER A 14 -61.80 -3.64 20.67
CA SER A 14 -60.53 -3.43 21.38
C SER A 14 -59.49 -4.50 21.06
N LYS A 15 -59.89 -5.77 20.89
CA LYS A 15 -58.99 -6.85 20.44
C LYS A 15 -58.47 -6.60 19.03
N ILE A 16 -59.34 -6.18 18.11
CA ILE A 16 -58.95 -5.83 16.74
C ILE A 16 -57.93 -4.69 16.74
N LEU A 17 -58.15 -3.65 17.56
CA LEU A 17 -57.21 -2.54 17.72
C LEU A 17 -55.83 -3.02 18.20
N ILE A 18 -55.79 -3.93 19.18
CA ILE A 18 -54.54 -4.51 19.70
C ILE A 18 -53.82 -5.31 18.61
N TYR A 19 -54.51 -6.15 17.84
CA TYR A 19 -53.90 -6.89 16.74
C TYR A 19 -53.39 -5.96 15.63
N ALA A 20 -54.11 -4.89 15.32
CA ALA A 20 -53.67 -3.88 14.35
C ALA A 20 -52.38 -3.17 14.82
N ILE A 21 -52.29 -2.81 16.11
CA ILE A 21 -51.09 -2.22 16.70
C ILE A 21 -49.91 -3.20 16.66
N LEU A 22 -50.14 -4.48 17.00
CA LEU A 22 -49.10 -5.52 16.94
C LEU A 22 -48.59 -5.74 15.50
N LEU A 23 -49.50 -5.75 14.52
CA LEU A 23 -49.13 -5.90 13.11
C LEU A 23 -48.36 -4.68 12.61
N PHE A 24 -48.75 -3.47 13.03
CA PHE A 24 -48.02 -2.25 12.73
C PHE A 24 -46.60 -2.27 13.33
N GLN A 25 -46.45 -2.70 14.59
CA GLN A 25 -45.14 -2.85 15.22
C GLN A 25 -44.25 -3.84 14.45
N LEU A 26 -44.78 -5.00 14.06
CA LEU A 26 -44.08 -5.97 13.22
C LEU A 26 -43.63 -5.38 11.87
N ALA A 27 -44.49 -4.60 11.22
CA ALA A 27 -44.17 -3.94 9.97
C ALA A 27 -43.03 -2.91 10.12
N VAL A 28 -43.05 -2.10 11.19
CA VAL A 28 -41.98 -1.14 11.49
C VAL A 28 -40.66 -1.85 11.75
N ILE A 29 -40.66 -2.90 12.57
CA ILE A 29 -39.46 -3.70 12.85
C ILE A 29 -38.87 -4.27 11.55
N GLY A 30 -39.71 -4.85 10.69
CA GLY A 30 -39.28 -5.38 9.40
C GLY A 30 -38.66 -4.32 8.49
N SER A 31 -39.24 -3.11 8.47
CA SER A 31 -38.71 -1.96 7.72
C SER A 31 -37.34 -1.52 8.23
N LEU A 32 -37.18 -1.42 9.56
CA LEU A 32 -35.92 -1.02 10.19
C LEU A 32 -34.79 -2.03 9.92
N ILE A 33 -35.09 -3.34 9.97
CA ILE A 33 -34.10 -4.38 9.65
C ILE A 33 -33.60 -4.23 8.21
N ARG A 34 -34.51 -4.02 7.25
CA ARG A 34 -34.14 -3.79 5.84
C ARG A 34 -33.32 -2.51 5.68
N GLY A 35 -33.70 -1.43 6.36
CA GLY A 35 -32.96 -0.17 6.34
C GLY A 35 -31.53 -0.32 6.86
N ILE A 36 -31.35 -1.03 7.98
CA ILE A 36 -30.03 -1.30 8.56
C ILE A 36 -29.18 -2.17 7.63
N GLN A 37 -29.76 -3.22 7.03
CA GLN A 37 -29.03 -4.09 6.09
C GLN A 37 -28.57 -3.31 4.85
N LEU A 38 -29.43 -2.46 4.29
CA LEU A 38 -29.07 -1.63 3.14
C LEU A 38 -27.98 -0.62 3.49
N SER A 39 -28.07 0.01 4.66
CA SER A 39 -27.07 0.96 5.15
C SER A 39 -25.71 0.29 5.33
N LYS A 40 -25.65 -0.89 5.96
CA LYS A 40 -24.41 -1.65 6.14
C LYS A 40 -23.76 -2.00 4.79
N LYS A 41 -24.55 -2.53 3.85
CA LYS A 41 -24.05 -2.86 2.51
C LYS A 41 -23.55 -1.63 1.75
N SER A 42 -24.19 -0.48 1.95
CA SER A 42 -23.73 0.79 1.36
C SER A 42 -22.41 1.24 1.97
N GLN A 43 -22.27 1.18 3.29
CA GLN A 43 -21.02 1.50 3.99
C GLN A 43 -19.87 0.58 3.56
N GLU A 44 -20.10 -0.73 3.48
CA GLU A 44 -19.10 -1.69 2.98
C GLU A 44 -18.65 -1.37 1.56
N ARG A 45 -19.57 -1.03 0.66
CA ARG A 45 -19.25 -0.60 -0.70
C ARG A 45 -18.40 0.67 -0.73
N VAL A 46 -18.76 1.66 0.08
CA VAL A 46 -17.99 2.92 0.18
C VAL A 46 -16.58 2.65 0.71
N MET A 47 -16.44 1.79 1.72
CA MET A 47 -15.14 1.43 2.28
C MET A 47 -14.30 0.66 1.26
N ALA A 48 -14.87 -0.32 0.56
CA ALA A 48 -14.18 -1.05 -0.49
C ALA A 48 -13.70 -0.13 -1.63
N LEU A 49 -14.54 0.83 -2.06
CA LEU A 49 -14.18 1.82 -3.07
C LEU A 49 -13.07 2.76 -2.60
N ARG A 50 -13.08 3.17 -1.32
CA ARG A 50 -12.00 3.99 -0.74
C ARG A 50 -10.68 3.23 -0.75
N VAL A 51 -10.67 2.00 -0.27
CA VAL A 51 -9.46 1.15 -0.27
C VAL A 51 -8.92 0.96 -1.69
N ALA A 52 -9.80 0.68 -2.66
CA ALA A 52 -9.40 0.53 -4.06
C ALA A 52 -8.83 1.84 -4.63
N LYS A 53 -9.45 2.99 -4.32
CA LYS A 53 -8.95 4.30 -4.73
C LYS A 53 -7.57 4.59 -4.15
N ASP A 54 -7.37 4.35 -2.86
CA ASP A 54 -6.11 4.64 -2.18
C ASP A 54 -4.99 3.75 -2.71
N LYS A 55 -5.29 2.47 -2.99
CA LYS A 55 -4.36 1.56 -3.67
C LYS A 55 -3.95 2.08 -5.05
N LEU A 56 -4.93 2.49 -5.87
CA LEU A 56 -4.65 3.03 -7.21
C LEU A 56 -3.84 4.33 -7.15
N LEU A 57 -4.07 5.19 -6.16
CA LEU A 57 -3.29 6.41 -5.97
C LEU A 57 -1.83 6.10 -5.59
N ALA A 58 -1.62 5.13 -4.69
CA ALA A 58 -0.28 4.69 -4.33
C ALA A 58 0.46 4.06 -5.52
N GLU A 59 -0.21 3.21 -6.29
CA GLU A 59 0.34 2.62 -7.51
C GLU A 59 0.68 3.70 -8.56
N ASN A 60 -0.20 4.69 -8.73
CA ASN A 60 0.03 5.81 -9.64
C ASN A 60 1.25 6.64 -9.24
N ALA A 61 1.44 6.91 -7.95
CA ALA A 61 2.61 7.63 -7.44
C ALA A 61 3.90 6.85 -7.74
N VAL A 62 3.95 5.56 -7.39
CA VAL A 62 5.12 4.71 -7.68
C VAL A 62 5.42 4.64 -9.18
N LEU A 63 4.39 4.55 -10.02
CA LEU A 63 4.57 4.53 -11.47
C LEU A 63 5.10 5.86 -12.01
N LYS A 64 4.65 6.99 -11.46
CA LYS A 64 5.17 8.31 -11.82
C LYS A 64 6.64 8.44 -11.48
N ASP A 65 7.04 8.02 -10.28
CA ASP A 65 8.44 8.05 -9.86
C ASP A 65 9.32 7.18 -10.77
N LYS A 66 8.84 6.00 -11.17
CA LYS A 66 9.54 5.13 -12.13
C LYS A 66 9.67 5.79 -13.51
N VAL A 67 8.61 6.44 -13.99
CA VAL A 67 8.64 7.15 -15.27
C VAL A 67 9.63 8.31 -15.23
N GLU A 68 9.67 9.05 -14.13
CA GLU A 68 10.64 10.13 -13.94
C GLU A 68 12.08 9.60 -13.88
N PHE A 69 12.31 8.51 -13.14
CA PHE A 69 13.60 7.84 -13.08
C PHE A 69 14.09 7.37 -14.46
N VAL A 70 13.24 6.71 -15.24
CA VAL A 70 13.59 6.24 -16.60
C VAL A 70 13.87 7.40 -17.55
N LYS A 71 13.23 8.56 -17.34
CA LYS A 71 13.49 9.78 -18.12
C LYS A 71 14.75 10.52 -17.68
N SER A 72 15.32 10.21 -16.51
CA SER A 72 16.49 10.90 -15.99
C SER A 72 17.74 10.60 -16.81
N ASP A 73 18.64 11.58 -16.88
CA ASP A 73 19.95 11.44 -17.54
C ASP A 73 20.77 10.29 -16.93
N TYR A 74 20.60 10.05 -15.63
CA TYR A 74 21.24 8.93 -14.94
C TYR A 74 20.84 7.58 -15.54
N TYR A 75 19.55 7.36 -15.79
CA TYR A 75 19.08 6.12 -16.38
C TYR A 75 19.54 5.98 -17.83
N VAL A 76 19.52 7.06 -18.60
CA VAL A 76 20.07 7.08 -19.97
C VAL A 76 21.54 6.69 -19.98
N GLU A 77 22.34 7.27 -19.08
CA GLU A 77 23.76 6.96 -18.94
C GLU A 77 23.98 5.51 -18.49
N LYS A 78 23.18 5.04 -17.53
CA LYS A 78 23.22 3.66 -17.04
C LYS A 78 23.00 2.68 -18.19
N VAL A 79 21.94 2.86 -18.97
CA VAL A 79 21.65 2.02 -20.15
C VAL A 79 22.75 2.16 -21.19
N ALA A 80 23.28 3.37 -21.43
CA ALA A 80 24.39 3.57 -22.36
C ALA A 80 25.64 2.78 -21.96
N ARG A 81 26.02 2.80 -20.67
CA ARG A 81 27.23 2.12 -20.16
C ARG A 81 27.04 0.62 -20.01
N GLU A 82 25.94 0.18 -19.39
CA GLU A 82 25.73 -1.22 -19.00
C GLU A 82 25.20 -2.06 -20.17
N GLU A 83 24.17 -1.58 -20.87
CA GLU A 83 23.48 -2.37 -21.90
C GLU A 83 24.10 -2.15 -23.29
N LEU A 84 24.42 -0.90 -23.62
CA LEU A 84 24.92 -0.54 -24.95
C LEU A 84 26.44 -0.55 -25.03
N GLN A 85 27.15 -0.73 -23.90
CA GLN A 85 28.61 -0.66 -23.79
C GLN A 85 29.21 0.58 -24.48
N LYS A 86 28.45 1.68 -24.48
CA LYS A 86 28.86 2.97 -25.03
C LYS A 86 29.53 3.78 -23.93
N ALA A 87 30.63 4.42 -24.30
CA ALA A 87 31.33 5.38 -23.46
C ALA A 87 31.25 6.76 -24.08
N LYS A 88 31.41 7.81 -23.27
CA LYS A 88 31.41 9.18 -23.78
C LYS A 88 32.63 9.44 -24.67
N PRO A 89 32.56 10.37 -25.63
CA PRO A 89 33.72 10.76 -26.42
C PRO A 89 34.89 11.19 -25.50
N GLY A 90 36.03 10.52 -25.61
CA GLY A 90 37.22 10.75 -24.78
C GLY A 90 37.41 9.76 -23.62
N GLU A 91 36.44 8.90 -23.32
CA GLU A 91 36.60 7.81 -22.34
C GLU A 91 37.23 6.57 -22.99
N LYS A 92 38.16 5.91 -22.29
CA LYS A 92 38.79 4.65 -22.74
C LYS A 92 38.11 3.47 -22.05
N VAL A 93 37.38 2.67 -22.81
CA VAL A 93 36.78 1.42 -22.32
C VAL A 93 37.89 0.38 -22.15
N VAL A 94 38.08 -0.10 -20.93
CA VAL A 94 39.03 -1.19 -20.62
C VAL A 94 38.22 -2.43 -20.26
N ILE A 95 38.27 -3.45 -21.10
CA ILE A 95 37.65 -4.76 -20.84
C ILE A 95 38.74 -5.64 -20.21
N LEU A 96 38.61 -5.96 -18.92
CA LEU A 96 39.52 -6.89 -18.26
C LEU A 96 39.01 -8.33 -18.42
N PRO A 97 39.88 -9.28 -18.81
CA PRO A 97 39.51 -10.70 -18.81
C PRO A 97 39.29 -11.19 -17.37
N GLU A 98 38.21 -11.96 -17.13
CA GLU A 98 37.79 -12.47 -15.80
C GLU A 98 38.92 -13.18 -15.03
N SER A 99 39.86 -13.80 -15.74
CA SER A 99 40.99 -14.52 -15.14
C SER A 99 42.02 -13.61 -14.46
N GLN A 100 42.06 -12.31 -14.79
CA GLN A 100 42.94 -11.33 -14.15
C GLN A 100 42.29 -10.66 -12.94
N GLN A 101 40.98 -10.39 -12.97
CA GLN A 101 40.24 -9.72 -11.87
C GLN A 101 40.34 -10.47 -10.54
N ILE A 102 40.07 -11.78 -10.54
CA ILE A 102 40.07 -12.59 -9.31
C ILE A 102 41.49 -12.74 -8.73
N ARG A 103 42.52 -12.67 -9.58
CA ARG A 103 43.92 -12.86 -9.19
C ARG A 103 44.54 -11.58 -8.65
N GLU A 104 44.22 -10.45 -9.26
CA GLU A 104 44.71 -9.12 -8.85
C GLU A 104 44.00 -8.62 -7.60
N GLU A 105 42.67 -8.75 -7.48
CA GLU A 105 41.95 -8.38 -6.24
C GLU A 105 42.43 -9.18 -5.04
N ARG A 106 42.64 -10.50 -5.20
CA ARG A 106 43.11 -11.36 -4.11
C ARG A 106 44.55 -11.01 -3.71
N GLN A 107 45.41 -10.68 -4.67
CA GLN A 107 46.79 -10.27 -4.38
C GLN A 107 46.89 -8.85 -3.81
N GLU A 108 46.03 -7.92 -4.24
CA GLU A 108 45.96 -6.57 -3.67
C GLU A 108 45.37 -6.56 -2.27
N LEU A 109 44.30 -7.32 -2.01
CA LEU A 109 43.73 -7.45 -0.66
C LEU A 109 44.78 -7.87 0.37
N HIS A 110 45.55 -8.92 0.07
CA HIS A 110 46.65 -9.36 0.94
C HIS A 110 47.78 -8.34 1.08
N ARG A 111 48.15 -7.63 -0.01
CA ARG A 111 49.23 -6.62 0.01
C ARG A 111 48.83 -5.33 0.73
N VAL A 112 47.55 -4.97 0.67
CA VAL A 112 46.96 -3.80 1.34
C VAL A 112 46.76 -4.07 2.82
N GLU A 113 46.43 -5.31 3.21
CA GLU A 113 46.27 -5.70 4.60
C GLU A 113 47.60 -5.72 5.37
N GLU A 114 48.70 -6.16 4.73
CA GLU A 114 50.04 -6.12 5.33
C GLU A 114 50.65 -4.70 5.44
N LYS A 115 50.24 -3.77 4.58
CA LYS A 115 50.80 -2.40 4.52
C LYS A 115 49.93 -1.31 5.14
N ARG A 116 48.72 -1.64 5.59
CA ARG A 116 47.83 -0.65 6.21
C ARG A 116 48.25 -0.39 7.64
N LEU A 117 48.89 0.77 7.85
CA LEU A 117 48.95 1.43 9.14
C LEU A 117 47.55 1.38 9.79
N HIS A 118 47.49 0.99 11.05
CA HIS A 118 46.26 1.00 11.81
C HIS A 118 45.70 2.42 11.83
N ASN A 119 44.37 2.56 11.87
CA ASN A 119 43.75 3.88 11.77
C ASN A 119 44.26 4.86 12.85
N TRP A 120 44.63 4.39 14.04
CA TRP A 120 45.22 5.23 15.09
C TRP A 120 46.61 5.79 14.73
N GLU A 121 47.43 5.05 13.99
CA GLU A 121 48.76 5.50 13.53
C GLU A 121 48.62 6.64 12.52
N LYS A 122 47.59 6.59 11.67
CA LYS A 122 47.26 7.67 10.72
C LYS A 122 46.83 8.94 11.44
N TRP A 123 46.00 8.81 12.47
CA TRP A 123 45.56 9.94 13.30
C TRP A 123 46.71 10.56 14.09
N TRP A 124 47.60 9.72 14.62
CA TRP A 124 48.79 10.18 15.35
C TRP A 124 49.72 11.01 14.47
N ARG A 125 49.96 10.56 13.23
CA ARG A 125 50.79 11.29 12.27
C ARG A 125 50.23 12.67 11.93
N LEU A 126 48.91 12.80 11.82
CA LEU A 126 48.25 14.09 11.55
C LEU A 126 48.27 15.06 12.74
N LEU A 127 48.51 14.58 13.97
CA LEU A 127 48.46 15.38 15.19
C LEU A 127 49.84 15.81 15.70
N VAL A 128 50.91 15.20 15.20
CA VAL A 128 52.29 15.40 15.69
C VAL A 128 53.19 16.09 14.64
N GLU A 129 52.76 16.16 13.37
CA GLU A 129 53.35 16.98 12.29
C GLU A 129 52.67 18.36 12.20
#